data_AF-A0A2N5Z0G7-F1
#
_entry.id   AF-A0A2N5Z0G7-F1
#
_cell.length_a   1.000
_cell.length_b   1.000
_cell.length_c   1.000
_cell.angle_alpha   90.00
_cell.angle_beta   90.00
_cell.angle_gamma   90.00
#
_symmetry.space_group_name_H-M   'P 1'
#
loop_
_entity.id
_entity.type
_entity.pdbx_description
1 polymer ?
#
loop_
_entity_poly.entity_id
_entity_poly.type
_entity_poly.pdbx_seq_one_letter_code
_entity_poly.pdbx_strand_id
1 'polypeptide(L)'
;MKKAILKILKWSLLIAYLIFMLSFVGKKHRNVHCIEKNIQIDEPHKFVTIESVDKMLITNGINLDSCIIDKINFDKIENILENNPYIKSAEVYSDFSGKLNINIKQRKPVMRVITENNESYYLDKTCSLMPISNDYTASVIVASGNITHSFINSNIEESNYNTIDKTYSFTLKDLYEFAIYLSEHELWQNQIEQIYINDNKEVELVPRVGNHIIILGNLDNYEFKMGKLEALYKKGFALTDWNIYSSINLKYSNQVICKKR
;
A
#
# COMPACT_ATOMS: atom_id res chain seq x y z
N MET A 1 -74.16 -3.64 5.84
CA MET A 1 -73.44 -4.90 5.48
C MET A 1 -72.77 -4.85 4.11
N LYS A 2 -73.48 -4.59 2.99
CA LYS A 2 -72.89 -4.58 1.63
C LYS A 2 -71.66 -3.67 1.45
N LYS A 3 -71.65 -2.47 2.06
CA LYS A 3 -70.50 -1.53 2.00
C LYS A 3 -69.25 -2.02 2.74
N ALA A 4 -69.40 -2.80 3.81
CA ALA A 4 -68.29 -3.36 4.57
C ALA A 4 -67.64 -4.53 3.83
N ILE A 5 -68.46 -5.40 3.23
CA ILE A 5 -68.02 -6.51 2.38
C ILE A 5 -67.25 -5.98 1.16
N LEU A 6 -67.73 -4.89 0.53
CA LEU A 6 -67.06 -4.28 -0.62
C LEU A 6 -65.68 -3.68 -0.26
N LYS A 7 -65.52 -3.16 0.96
CA LYS A 7 -64.22 -2.68 1.45
C LYS A 7 -63.26 -3.84 1.65
N ILE A 8 -63.70 -4.91 2.30
CA ILE A 8 -62.88 -6.11 2.54
C ILE A 8 -62.41 -6.72 1.21
N LEU A 9 -63.30 -6.83 0.21
CA LEU A 9 -62.97 -7.35 -1.11
C LEU A 9 -61.92 -6.47 -1.85
N LYS A 10 -62.03 -5.14 -1.72
CA LYS A 10 -61.03 -4.22 -2.29
C LYS A 10 -59.66 -4.40 -1.64
N TRP A 11 -59.60 -4.51 -0.32
CA TRP A 11 -58.34 -4.74 0.41
C TRP A 11 -57.74 -6.12 0.10
N SER A 12 -58.56 -7.17 0.00
CA SER A 12 -58.07 -8.51 -0.36
C SER A 12 -57.51 -8.54 -1.79
N LEU A 13 -58.15 -7.85 -2.73
CA LEU A 13 -57.67 -7.75 -4.11
C LEU A 13 -56.35 -6.96 -4.20
N LEU A 14 -56.20 -5.91 -3.40
CA LEU A 14 -54.96 -5.14 -3.30
C LEU A 14 -53.80 -5.97 -2.73
N ILE A 15 -54.07 -6.77 -1.69
CA ILE A 15 -53.10 -7.69 -1.10
C ILE A 15 -52.72 -8.79 -2.10
N ALA A 16 -53.70 -9.37 -2.81
CA ALA A 16 -53.44 -10.38 -3.83
C ALA A 16 -52.58 -9.82 -4.98
N TYR A 17 -52.84 -8.59 -5.41
CA TYR A 17 -52.04 -7.90 -6.41
C TYR A 17 -50.61 -7.64 -5.93
N LEU A 18 -50.43 -7.22 -4.67
CA LEU A 18 -49.11 -7.02 -4.07
C LEU A 18 -48.30 -8.33 -4.04
N ILE A 19 -48.91 -9.44 -3.61
CA ILE A 19 -48.27 -10.76 -3.58
C ILE A 19 -47.90 -11.22 -5.00
N PHE A 20 -48.77 -10.97 -5.97
CA PHE A 20 -48.51 -11.28 -7.38
C PHE A 20 -47.31 -10.48 -7.93
N MET A 21 -47.25 -9.18 -7.65
CA MET A 21 -46.13 -8.31 -8.06
C MET A 21 -44.81 -8.76 -7.42
N LEU A 22 -44.80 -9.05 -6.12
CA LEU A 22 -43.61 -9.56 -5.42
C LEU A 22 -43.13 -10.90 -5.98
N SER A 23 -44.05 -11.79 -6.35
CA SER A 23 -43.73 -13.09 -6.97
C SER A 23 -43.14 -12.92 -8.38
N PHE A 24 -43.62 -11.93 -9.14
CA PHE A 24 -43.11 -11.63 -10.48
C PHE A 24 -41.69 -11.04 -10.43
N VAL A 25 -41.40 -10.18 -9.44
CA VAL A 25 -40.06 -9.63 -9.20
C VAL A 25 -39.05 -10.75 -8.94
N GLY A 26 -39.38 -11.70 -8.05
CA GLY A 26 -38.49 -12.83 -7.74
C GLY A 26 -38.19 -13.76 -8.94
N LYS A 27 -39.13 -13.90 -9.90
CA LYS A 27 -38.89 -14.69 -11.11
C LYS A 27 -38.01 -13.99 -12.15
N LYS A 28 -38.05 -12.66 -12.22
CA LYS A 28 -37.26 -11.89 -13.21
C LYS A 28 -35.78 -11.82 -12.86
N HIS A 29 -35.42 -11.95 -11.58
CA HIS A 29 -34.03 -11.98 -11.12
C HIS A 29 -33.30 -13.30 -11.39
N ARG A 30 -34.01 -14.44 -11.37
CA ARG A 30 -33.39 -15.78 -11.36
C ARG A 30 -32.58 -16.19 -12.59
N ASN A 31 -32.58 -15.41 -13.67
CA ASN A 31 -31.94 -15.76 -14.94
C ASN A 31 -31.23 -14.56 -15.60
N VAL A 32 -30.76 -13.58 -14.81
CA VAL A 32 -29.96 -12.50 -15.39
C VAL A 32 -28.58 -13.05 -15.74
N HIS A 33 -28.28 -13.06 -17.04
CA HIS A 33 -26.96 -13.40 -17.56
C HIS A 33 -26.00 -12.24 -17.29
N CYS A 34 -24.72 -12.55 -17.09
CA CYS A 34 -23.68 -11.53 -17.07
C CYS A 34 -23.60 -10.93 -18.49
N ILE A 35 -24.01 -9.68 -18.62
CA ILE A 35 -24.04 -8.98 -19.92
C ILE A 35 -22.71 -8.30 -20.17
N GLU A 36 -22.13 -7.74 -19.12
CA GLU A 36 -20.93 -6.91 -19.20
C GLU A 36 -20.15 -7.03 -17.90
N LYS A 37 -18.82 -7.04 -18.02
CA LYS A 37 -17.88 -6.99 -16.90
C LYS A 37 -17.15 -5.66 -16.92
N ASN A 38 -17.16 -4.95 -15.79
CA ASN A 38 -16.48 -3.69 -15.58
C ASN A 38 -15.47 -3.85 -14.44
N ILE A 39 -14.17 -3.73 -14.76
CA ILE A 39 -13.08 -3.82 -13.78
C ILE A 39 -12.52 -2.41 -13.60
N GLN A 40 -12.58 -1.91 -12.36
CA GLN A 40 -12.00 -0.63 -11.96
C GLN A 40 -10.87 -0.87 -10.99
N ILE A 41 -9.70 -0.30 -11.29
CA ILE A 41 -8.48 -0.47 -10.48
C ILE A 41 -8.05 0.93 -10.00
N ASP A 42 -7.71 1.05 -8.70
CA ASP A 42 -7.20 2.30 -8.12
C ASP A 42 -5.84 2.69 -8.73
N GLU A 43 -5.68 3.96 -9.11
CA GLU A 43 -4.46 4.58 -9.63
C GLU A 43 -3.64 5.23 -8.48
N PRO A 44 -2.33 5.56 -8.62
CA PRO A 44 -1.51 5.66 -9.82
C PRO A 44 -0.54 4.48 -10.08
N HIS A 45 -0.56 3.46 -9.22
CA HIS A 45 0.38 2.34 -9.32
C HIS A 45 -0.12 1.27 -10.29
N LYS A 46 0.79 0.55 -10.95
CA LYS A 46 0.45 -0.48 -11.93
C LYS A 46 0.88 -1.88 -11.47
N PHE A 47 0.69 -2.19 -10.19
CA PHE A 47 0.98 -3.53 -9.67
C PHE A 47 -0.02 -4.58 -10.17
N VAL A 48 -1.25 -4.15 -10.46
CA VAL A 48 -2.35 -4.99 -10.95
C VAL A 48 -2.91 -4.35 -12.22
N THR A 49 -3.07 -5.16 -13.27
CA THR A 49 -3.73 -4.75 -14.52
C THR A 49 -5.01 -5.54 -14.73
N ILE A 50 -5.88 -5.04 -15.63
CA ILE A 50 -7.13 -5.71 -15.99
C ILE A 50 -6.85 -7.13 -16.53
N GLU A 51 -5.81 -7.29 -17.35
CA GLU A 51 -5.42 -8.59 -17.90
C GLU A 51 -4.95 -9.56 -16.80
N SER A 52 -4.21 -9.04 -15.81
CA SER A 52 -3.74 -9.88 -14.70
C SER A 52 -4.90 -10.40 -13.84
N VAL A 53 -5.93 -9.57 -13.63
CA VAL A 53 -7.15 -9.92 -12.91
C VAL A 53 -7.90 -11.02 -13.66
N ASP A 54 -8.12 -10.82 -14.96
CA ASP A 54 -8.81 -11.81 -15.79
C ASP A 54 -8.08 -13.14 -15.81
N LYS A 55 -6.76 -13.12 -16.00
CA LYS A 55 -5.93 -14.32 -15.93
C LYS A 55 -6.05 -15.02 -14.59
N MET A 56 -6.08 -14.28 -13.48
CA MET A 56 -6.17 -14.84 -12.14
C MET A 56 -7.52 -15.52 -11.91
N LEU A 57 -8.62 -14.91 -12.37
CA LEU A 57 -9.96 -15.50 -12.27
C LEU A 57 -10.08 -16.78 -13.10
N ILE A 58 -9.63 -16.75 -14.35
CA ILE A 58 -9.63 -17.92 -15.25
C ILE A 58 -8.79 -19.07 -14.67
N THR A 59 -7.60 -18.78 -14.15
CA THR A 59 -6.70 -19.78 -13.55
C THR A 59 -7.34 -20.45 -12.32
N ASN A 60 -8.20 -19.74 -11.59
CA ASN A 60 -8.96 -20.28 -10.46
C ASN A 60 -10.32 -20.89 -10.88
N GLY A 61 -10.52 -21.15 -12.17
CA GLY A 61 -11.72 -21.79 -12.71
C GLY A 61 -12.96 -20.88 -12.75
N ILE A 62 -12.78 -19.57 -12.66
CA ILE A 62 -13.86 -18.59 -12.74
C ILE A 62 -13.84 -17.95 -14.13
N ASN A 63 -14.79 -18.36 -14.97
CA ASN A 63 -15.02 -17.72 -16.26
C ASN A 63 -16.25 -16.80 -16.14
N LEU A 64 -16.03 -15.51 -16.37
CA LEU A 64 -17.06 -14.46 -16.24
C LEU A 64 -17.68 -14.06 -17.59
N ASP A 65 -17.21 -14.60 -18.72
CA ASP A 65 -17.65 -14.21 -20.06
C ASP A 65 -19.03 -14.81 -20.42
N SER A 66 -19.46 -15.85 -19.71
CA SER A 66 -20.77 -16.49 -19.93
C SER A 66 -21.32 -17.12 -18.64
N CYS A 67 -21.42 -16.31 -17.58
CA CYS A 67 -21.96 -16.76 -16.29
C CYS A 67 -23.40 -16.26 -16.03
N ILE A 68 -24.11 -16.98 -15.16
CA ILE A 68 -25.41 -16.58 -14.62
C ILE A 68 -25.14 -15.94 -13.26
N ILE A 69 -25.58 -14.70 -13.07
CA ILE A 69 -25.22 -13.89 -11.90
C ILE A 69 -25.60 -14.56 -10.59
N ASP A 70 -26.80 -15.11 -10.50
CA ASP A 70 -27.30 -15.82 -9.31
C ASP A 70 -26.48 -17.07 -8.94
N LYS A 71 -25.63 -17.58 -9.85
CA LYS A 71 -24.73 -18.71 -9.58
C LYS A 71 -23.31 -18.27 -9.23
N ILE A 72 -23.01 -16.98 -9.31
CA ILE A 72 -21.70 -16.44 -8.97
C ILE A 72 -21.62 -16.28 -7.46
N ASN A 73 -20.53 -16.77 -6.88
CA ASN A 73 -20.18 -16.47 -5.51
C ASN A 73 -19.23 -15.27 -5.51
N PHE A 74 -19.73 -14.08 -5.15
CA PHE A 74 -18.95 -12.84 -5.11
C PHE A 74 -17.84 -12.92 -4.06
N ASP A 75 -18.16 -13.40 -2.85
CA ASP A 75 -17.18 -13.59 -1.78
C ASP A 75 -16.00 -14.47 -2.23
N LYS A 76 -16.26 -15.52 -3.02
CA LYS A 76 -15.20 -16.37 -3.57
C LYS A 76 -14.29 -15.60 -4.52
N ILE A 77 -14.86 -14.74 -5.38
CA ILE A 77 -14.09 -13.90 -6.31
C ILE A 77 -13.24 -12.90 -5.52
N GLU A 78 -13.84 -12.22 -4.54
CA GLU A 78 -13.16 -11.28 -3.65
C GLU A 78 -11.99 -11.95 -2.94
N ASN A 79 -12.20 -13.09 -2.30
CA ASN A 79 -11.13 -13.85 -1.64
C ASN A 79 -10.00 -14.24 -2.60
N ILE A 80 -10.31 -14.67 -3.83
CA ILE A 80 -9.28 -14.99 -4.84
C ILE A 80 -8.48 -13.74 -5.20
N LEU A 81 -9.15 -12.60 -5.35
CA LEU A 81 -8.50 -11.33 -5.66
C LEU A 81 -7.62 -10.84 -4.50
N GLU A 82 -8.13 -10.89 -3.27
CA GLU A 82 -7.43 -10.42 -2.08
C GLU A 82 -6.25 -11.31 -1.67
N ASN A 83 -6.21 -12.56 -2.12
CA ASN A 83 -5.01 -13.42 -1.98
C ASN A 83 -3.82 -12.93 -2.82
N ASN A 84 -4.03 -11.99 -3.76
CA ASN A 84 -2.94 -11.36 -4.49
C ASN A 84 -2.22 -10.35 -3.58
N PRO A 85 -0.89 -10.46 -3.39
CA PRO A 85 -0.15 -9.64 -2.44
C PRO A 85 -0.11 -8.14 -2.78
N TYR A 86 -0.55 -7.74 -3.98
CA TYR A 86 -0.66 -6.34 -4.42
C TYR A 86 -2.07 -5.75 -4.23
N ILE A 87 -3.08 -6.58 -3.94
CA ILE A 87 -4.46 -6.15 -3.76
C ILE A 87 -4.70 -5.94 -2.27
N LYS A 88 -5.17 -4.75 -1.91
CA LYS A 88 -5.55 -4.41 -0.52
C LYS A 88 -6.97 -4.90 -0.22
N SER A 89 -7.88 -4.70 -1.17
CA SER A 89 -9.26 -5.18 -1.07
C SER A 89 -9.88 -5.25 -2.46
N ALA A 90 -10.85 -6.15 -2.63
CA ALA A 90 -11.66 -6.25 -3.83
C ALA A 90 -13.15 -6.24 -3.45
N GLU A 91 -13.94 -5.42 -4.15
CA GLU A 91 -15.39 -5.35 -3.96
C GLU A 91 -16.06 -5.80 -5.26
N VAL A 92 -16.86 -6.85 -5.19
CA VAL A 92 -17.50 -7.49 -6.35
C VAL A 92 -19.01 -7.47 -6.17
N TYR A 93 -19.70 -6.84 -7.11
CA TYR A 93 -21.16 -6.77 -7.07
C TYR A 93 -21.75 -6.72 -8.48
N SER A 94 -23.02 -7.06 -8.59
CA SER A 94 -23.78 -6.91 -9.83
C SER A 94 -24.85 -5.83 -9.69
N ASP A 95 -25.17 -5.17 -10.80
CA ASP A 95 -26.33 -4.28 -10.85
C ASP A 95 -27.59 -5.01 -11.32
N PHE A 96 -28.73 -4.31 -11.30
CA PHE A 96 -30.01 -4.87 -11.74
C PHE A 96 -30.07 -5.19 -13.25
N SER A 97 -29.14 -4.66 -14.04
CA SER A 97 -29.06 -4.91 -15.49
C SER A 97 -28.30 -6.19 -15.82
N GLY A 98 -27.51 -6.69 -14.87
CA GLY A 98 -26.65 -7.84 -15.07
C GLY A 98 -25.20 -7.48 -15.42
N LYS A 99 -24.79 -6.25 -15.12
CA LYS A 99 -23.40 -5.82 -15.22
C LYS A 99 -22.65 -6.18 -13.95
N LEU A 100 -21.56 -6.91 -14.09
CA LEU A 100 -20.67 -7.28 -13.00
C LEU A 100 -19.61 -6.19 -12.82
N ASN A 101 -19.50 -5.63 -11.63
CA ASN A 101 -18.52 -4.62 -11.27
C ASN A 101 -17.51 -5.23 -10.30
N ILE A 102 -16.23 -5.03 -10.60
CA ILE A 102 -15.10 -5.48 -9.79
C ILE A 102 -14.25 -4.25 -9.50
N ASN A 103 -14.30 -3.78 -8.26
CA ASN A 103 -13.56 -2.62 -7.80
C ASN A 103 -12.34 -3.08 -6.99
N ILE A 104 -11.14 -2.78 -7.45
CA ILE A 104 -9.89 -3.25 -6.87
C ILE A 104 -9.11 -2.08 -6.30
N LYS A 105 -8.83 -2.13 -5.00
CA LYS A 105 -7.93 -1.20 -4.32
C LYS A 105 -6.55 -1.85 -4.20
N GLN A 106 -5.54 -1.22 -4.80
CA GLN A 106 -4.17 -1.71 -4.72
C GLN A 106 -3.50 -1.30 -3.39
N ARG A 107 -2.54 -2.10 -2.93
CA ARG A 107 -1.65 -1.71 -1.84
C ARG A 107 -0.74 -0.58 -2.32
N LYS A 108 -0.43 0.35 -1.41
CA LYS A 108 0.37 1.54 -1.70
C LYS A 108 1.74 1.40 -1.02
N PRO A 109 2.84 1.23 -1.77
CA PRO A 109 4.18 1.17 -1.21
C PRO A 109 4.57 2.53 -0.62
N VAL A 110 5.34 2.50 0.46
CA VAL A 110 5.88 3.67 1.16
C VAL A 110 7.40 3.69 1.10
N MET A 111 8.03 2.52 1.25
CA MET A 111 9.48 2.37 1.21
C MET A 111 9.83 1.03 0.57
N ARG A 112 10.95 0.97 -0.14
CA ARG A 112 11.55 -0.30 -0.60
C ARG A 112 12.68 -0.68 0.36
N VAL A 113 12.71 -1.92 0.79
CA VAL A 113 13.78 -2.50 1.61
C VAL A 113 14.58 -3.47 0.75
N ILE A 114 15.89 -3.33 0.76
CA ILE A 114 16.84 -4.25 0.13
C ILE A 114 17.70 -4.85 1.24
N THR A 115 17.64 -6.16 1.41
CA THR A 115 18.41 -6.87 2.43
C THR A 115 19.89 -6.96 2.06
N GLU A 116 20.72 -7.35 3.03
CA GLU A 116 22.14 -7.66 2.79
C GLU A 116 22.34 -8.76 1.72
N ASN A 117 21.35 -9.62 1.53
CA ASN A 117 21.34 -10.69 0.52
C ASN A 117 20.75 -10.25 -0.83
N ASN A 118 20.56 -8.95 -1.06
CA ASN A 118 19.92 -8.36 -2.23
C ASN A 118 18.45 -8.76 -2.46
N GLU A 119 17.77 -9.30 -1.45
CA GLU A 119 16.34 -9.53 -1.54
C GLU A 119 15.59 -8.22 -1.37
N SER A 120 14.56 -8.00 -2.19
CA SER A 120 13.83 -6.73 -2.24
C SER A 120 12.36 -6.91 -1.87
N TYR A 121 11.88 -6.02 -1.02
CA TYR A 121 10.49 -5.94 -0.62
C TYR A 121 10.05 -4.48 -0.57
N TYR A 122 8.77 -4.23 -0.72
CA TYR A 122 8.16 -2.97 -0.33
C TYR A 122 7.54 -3.11 1.06
N LEU A 123 7.51 -2.02 1.81
CA LEU A 123 6.57 -1.84 2.92
C LEU A 123 5.42 -0.97 2.44
N ASP A 124 4.20 -1.40 2.72
CA ASP A 124 3.01 -0.62 2.41
C ASP A 124 2.63 0.34 3.55
N LYS A 125 1.50 1.04 3.37
CA LYS A 125 0.96 1.97 4.38
C LYS A 125 0.64 1.37 5.75
N THR A 126 0.54 0.05 5.87
CA THR A 126 0.33 -0.64 7.15
C THR A 126 1.62 -1.27 7.68
N CYS A 127 2.79 -0.82 7.17
CA CYS A 127 4.11 -1.37 7.50
C CYS A 127 4.20 -2.89 7.24
N SER A 128 3.39 -3.41 6.31
CA SER A 128 3.35 -4.83 5.97
C SER A 128 4.18 -5.08 4.72
N LEU A 129 4.86 -6.23 4.67
CA LEU A 129 5.68 -6.60 3.52
C LEU A 129 4.82 -6.81 2.27
N MET A 130 5.35 -6.37 1.13
CA MET A 130 4.80 -6.55 -0.19
C MET A 130 5.94 -6.97 -1.13
N PRO A 131 5.79 -8.01 -1.95
CA PRO A 131 6.84 -8.45 -2.86
C PRO A 131 7.12 -7.39 -3.95
N ILE A 132 8.25 -7.52 -4.64
CA ILE A 132 8.51 -6.72 -5.85
C ILE A 132 7.73 -7.28 -7.04
N SER A 133 7.21 -6.39 -7.88
CA SER A 133 6.61 -6.76 -9.16
C SER A 133 7.67 -6.72 -10.27
N ASN A 134 7.57 -7.66 -11.20
CA ASN A 134 8.39 -7.67 -12.41
C ASN A 134 7.91 -6.63 -13.44
N ASP A 135 6.63 -6.26 -13.37
CA ASP A 135 5.97 -5.40 -14.37
C ASP A 135 5.94 -3.94 -13.93
N TYR A 136 6.18 -3.64 -12.65
CA TYR A 136 6.10 -2.30 -12.10
C TYR A 136 7.10 -2.05 -10.97
N THR A 137 7.77 -0.90 -11.02
CA THR A 137 8.63 -0.38 -9.95
C THR A 137 8.04 0.92 -9.41
N ALA A 138 7.75 0.96 -8.11
CA ALA A 138 7.26 2.17 -7.46
C ALA A 138 8.41 3.14 -7.17
N SER A 139 8.15 4.43 -7.34
CA SER A 139 9.07 5.49 -6.93
C SER A 139 8.86 5.79 -5.45
N VAL A 140 9.65 5.14 -4.61
CA VAL A 140 9.66 5.28 -3.15
C VAL A 140 11.11 5.31 -2.66
N ILE A 141 11.34 5.84 -1.45
CA ILE A 141 12.67 5.83 -0.84
C ILE A 141 13.16 4.39 -0.63
N VAL A 142 14.46 4.18 -0.81
CA VAL A 142 15.08 2.85 -0.67
C VAL A 142 15.87 2.76 0.63
N ALA A 143 15.49 1.84 1.51
CA ALA A 143 16.31 1.39 2.63
C ALA A 143 17.15 0.18 2.20
N SER A 144 18.45 0.20 2.47
CA SER A 144 19.39 -0.84 2.01
C SER A 144 20.62 -0.94 2.92
N GLY A 145 21.52 -1.87 2.61
CA GLY A 145 22.76 -2.09 3.37
C GLY A 145 22.62 -3.27 4.29
N ASN A 146 23.11 -3.14 5.52
CA ASN A 146 23.19 -4.23 6.47
C ASN A 146 21.84 -4.48 7.18
N ILE A 147 20.82 -4.84 6.38
CA ILE A 147 19.45 -5.18 6.78
C ILE A 147 19.28 -6.70 6.72
N THR A 148 19.12 -7.31 7.89
CA THR A 148 18.96 -8.77 8.05
C THR A 148 17.49 -9.18 8.05
N HIS A 149 17.21 -10.46 7.75
CA HIS A 149 15.85 -11.00 7.93
C HIS A 149 15.36 -10.93 9.38
N SER A 150 16.26 -11.11 10.36
CA SER A 150 15.94 -10.96 11.78
C SER A 150 15.41 -9.56 12.09
N PHE A 151 16.03 -8.53 11.53
CA PHE A 151 15.60 -7.14 11.70
C PHE A 151 14.20 -6.91 11.15
N ILE A 152 13.92 -7.41 9.93
CA ILE A 152 12.61 -7.28 9.30
C ILE A 152 11.52 -8.00 10.10
N ASN A 153 11.78 -9.25 10.51
CA ASN A 153 10.77 -10.10 11.16
C ASN A 153 10.51 -9.69 12.62
N SER A 154 11.49 -9.10 13.31
CA SER A 154 11.39 -8.76 14.75
C SER A 154 10.24 -7.81 15.12
N ASN A 155 9.63 -7.11 14.16
CA ASN A 155 8.60 -6.09 14.41
C ASN A 155 7.26 -6.35 13.71
N ILE A 156 7.13 -7.44 12.95
CA ILE A 156 5.88 -7.77 12.25
C ILE A 156 4.91 -8.53 13.18
N GLU A 157 5.41 -9.12 14.26
CA GLU A 157 4.59 -9.78 15.28
C GLU A 157 4.51 -8.93 16.56
N GLU A 158 3.42 -8.16 16.71
CA GLU A 158 3.08 -7.44 17.96
C GLU A 158 2.95 -8.37 19.19
N SER A 159 2.95 -9.70 19.00
CA SER A 159 2.70 -10.70 20.03
C SER A 159 3.95 -11.17 20.80
N ASN A 160 5.17 -10.81 20.39
CA ASN A 160 6.39 -11.24 21.08
C ASN A 160 7.40 -10.09 21.26
N TYR A 161 7.11 -9.21 22.22
CA TYR A 161 7.96 -8.09 22.66
C TYR A 161 9.37 -8.50 23.16
N ASN A 162 9.70 -9.81 23.21
CA ASN A 162 10.93 -10.35 23.79
C ASN A 162 12.04 -10.64 22.78
N THR A 163 11.84 -10.41 21.49
CA THR A 163 12.85 -10.64 20.42
C THR A 163 13.27 -9.36 19.72
N ILE A 164 13.55 -8.31 20.51
CA ILE A 164 14.29 -7.16 19.98
C ILE A 164 15.69 -7.65 19.63
N ASP A 165 16.01 -7.63 18.33
CA ASP A 165 17.37 -7.87 17.85
C ASP A 165 18.25 -6.74 18.40
N LYS A 166 18.92 -6.99 19.53
CA LYS A 166 19.81 -6.03 20.22
C LYS A 166 21.00 -5.58 19.37
N THR A 167 21.15 -6.14 18.17
CA THR A 167 22.12 -5.72 17.17
C THR A 167 21.84 -4.32 16.65
N TYR A 168 20.57 -3.92 16.53
CA TYR A 168 20.18 -2.59 16.03
C TYR A 168 19.73 -1.69 17.18
N SER A 169 20.00 -0.41 17.03
CA SER A 169 19.60 0.62 18.01
C SER A 169 18.20 1.20 17.76
N PHE A 170 17.52 0.70 16.72
CA PHE A 170 16.19 1.07 16.26
C PHE A 170 15.50 -0.16 15.64
N THR A 171 14.20 -0.06 15.39
CA THR A 171 13.35 -1.11 14.82
C THR A 171 13.02 -0.86 13.35
N LEU A 172 12.41 -1.85 12.68
CA LEU A 172 11.86 -1.64 11.34
C LEU A 172 10.77 -0.55 11.34
N LYS A 173 9.99 -0.48 12.42
CA LYS A 173 8.94 0.53 12.57
C LYS A 173 9.53 1.94 12.68
N ASP A 174 10.59 2.12 13.45
CA ASP A 174 11.29 3.41 13.53
C ASP A 174 11.84 3.84 12.16
N LEU A 175 12.42 2.89 11.41
CA LEU A 175 12.91 3.14 10.06
C LEU A 175 11.77 3.50 9.09
N TYR A 176 10.63 2.83 9.21
CA TYR A 176 9.42 3.11 8.43
C TYR A 176 8.84 4.50 8.74
N GLU A 177 8.73 4.86 10.02
CA GLU A 177 8.28 6.19 10.45
C GLU A 177 9.22 7.29 9.94
N PHE A 178 10.52 7.05 10.01
CA PHE A 178 11.51 7.99 9.46
C PHE A 178 11.42 8.11 7.92
N ALA A 179 11.17 7.01 7.21
CA ALA A 179 10.93 7.06 5.77
C ALA A 179 9.68 7.86 5.40
N ILE A 180 8.59 7.72 6.17
CA ILE A 180 7.39 8.56 6.03
C ILE A 180 7.77 10.02 6.23
N TYR A 181 8.45 10.35 7.34
CA TYR A 181 8.90 11.71 7.65
C TYR A 181 9.66 12.33 6.46
N LEU A 182 10.59 11.59 5.86
CA LEU A 182 11.33 12.07 4.69
C LEU A 182 10.42 12.27 3.48
N SER A 183 9.50 11.34 3.21
CA SER A 183 8.61 11.39 2.04
C SER A 183 7.53 12.49 2.13
N GLU A 184 7.08 12.84 3.33
CA GLU A 184 6.07 13.88 3.54
C GLU A 184 6.68 15.29 3.62
N HIS A 185 7.98 15.40 3.88
CA HIS A 185 8.66 16.68 4.01
C HIS A 185 9.04 17.28 2.65
N GLU A 186 8.67 18.55 2.42
CA GLU A 186 8.81 19.24 1.12
C GLU A 186 10.24 19.19 0.55
N LEU A 187 11.23 19.47 1.42
CA LEU A 187 12.64 19.40 1.06
C LEU A 187 13.16 17.96 0.90
N TRP A 188 12.91 17.09 1.88
CA TRP A 188 13.60 15.79 1.97
C TRP A 188 13.11 14.77 0.95
N GLN A 189 11.82 14.80 0.58
CA GLN A 189 11.29 13.94 -0.48
C GLN A 189 12.03 14.11 -1.81
N ASN A 190 12.59 15.31 -2.04
CA ASN A 190 13.30 15.68 -3.25
C ASN A 190 14.82 15.55 -3.12
N GLN A 191 15.33 15.56 -1.89
CA GLN A 191 16.77 15.60 -1.61
C GLN A 191 17.36 14.26 -1.17
N ILE A 192 16.57 13.34 -0.60
CA ILE A 192 17.05 12.04 -0.12
C ILE A 192 16.49 10.93 -1.02
N GLU A 193 17.37 10.08 -1.56
CA GLU A 193 16.97 8.94 -2.40
C GLU A 193 17.05 7.61 -1.66
N GLN A 194 18.03 7.48 -0.77
CA GLN A 194 18.33 6.21 -0.12
C GLN A 194 18.69 6.42 1.35
N ILE A 195 18.18 5.51 2.18
CA ILE A 195 18.59 5.26 3.54
C ILE A 195 19.50 4.03 3.50
N TYR A 196 20.74 4.17 3.95
CA TYR A 196 21.72 3.10 3.98
C TYR A 196 22.06 2.75 5.43
N ILE A 197 21.97 1.47 5.80
CA ILE A 197 22.44 0.98 7.09
C ILE A 197 23.84 0.43 6.90
N ASN A 198 24.83 1.08 7.52
CA ASN A 198 26.22 0.65 7.41
C ASN A 198 26.55 -0.56 8.32
N ASP A 199 27.79 -1.03 8.26
CA ASP A 199 28.23 -2.20 9.04
C ASP A 199 28.21 -1.97 10.56
N ASN A 200 28.26 -0.71 11.00
CA ASN A 200 28.10 -0.34 12.40
C ASN A 200 26.62 -0.23 12.83
N LYS A 201 25.67 -0.62 11.95
CA LYS A 201 24.22 -0.51 12.16
C LYS A 201 23.76 0.92 12.37
N GLU A 202 24.47 1.86 11.76
CA GLU A 202 24.12 3.28 11.77
C GLU A 202 23.48 3.68 10.44
N VAL A 203 22.57 4.64 10.52
CA VAL A 203 21.85 5.21 9.39
C VAL A 203 22.69 6.28 8.72
N GLU A 204 22.85 6.11 7.41
CA GLU A 204 23.41 7.06 6.47
C GLU A 204 22.35 7.42 5.44
N LEU A 205 22.31 8.68 5.00
CA LEU A 205 21.44 9.13 3.92
C LEU A 205 22.28 9.46 2.69
N VAL A 206 21.80 8.97 1.55
CA VAL A 206 22.36 9.30 0.23
C VAL A 206 21.46 10.34 -0.41
N PRO A 207 21.97 11.55 -0.65
CA PRO A 207 21.20 12.60 -1.28
C PRO A 207 21.11 12.39 -2.81
N ARG A 208 20.05 12.94 -3.41
CA ARG A 208 19.87 13.04 -4.87
C ARG A 208 20.93 13.93 -5.52
N VAL A 209 21.34 14.97 -4.81
CA VAL A 209 22.23 16.02 -5.31
C VAL A 209 23.46 16.11 -4.42
N GLY A 210 24.62 16.17 -5.09
CA GLY A 210 25.92 16.14 -4.42
C GLY A 210 26.40 14.71 -4.21
N ASN A 211 27.69 14.59 -3.94
CA ASN A 211 28.36 13.30 -3.80
C ASN A 211 28.91 13.12 -2.37
N HIS A 212 28.13 13.58 -1.38
CA HIS A 212 28.42 13.45 0.04
C HIS A 212 27.48 12.44 0.69
N ILE A 213 27.95 11.78 1.75
CA ILE A 213 27.13 10.92 2.60
C ILE A 213 26.74 11.67 3.86
N ILE A 214 25.47 11.59 4.25
CA ILE A 214 24.97 12.22 5.46
C ILE A 214 24.90 11.15 6.55
N ILE A 215 25.74 11.26 7.56
CA ILE A 215 25.80 10.30 8.66
C ILE A 215 24.83 10.76 9.75
N LEU A 216 23.71 10.06 9.89
CA LEU A 216 22.68 10.36 10.88
C LEU A 216 22.99 9.68 12.23
N GLY A 217 23.54 8.46 12.19
CA GLY A 217 23.74 7.62 13.37
C GLY A 217 22.50 6.79 13.67
N ASN A 218 22.01 6.81 14.91
CA ASN A 218 20.70 6.24 15.24
C ASN A 218 19.57 7.19 14.78
N LEU A 219 18.33 6.69 14.76
CA LEU A 219 17.09 7.41 14.47
C LEU A 219 16.55 8.22 15.65
N ASP A 220 17.25 8.30 16.77
CA ASP A 220 16.84 9.16 17.88
C ASP A 220 16.83 10.64 17.46
N ASN A 221 15.76 11.37 17.83
CA ASN A 221 15.61 12.81 17.55
C ASN A 221 15.92 13.19 16.09
N TYR A 222 15.50 12.36 15.12
CA TYR A 222 15.84 12.58 13.72
C TYR A 222 15.33 13.94 13.21
N GLU A 223 14.20 14.47 13.70
CA GLU A 223 13.70 15.78 13.24
C GLU A 223 14.69 16.90 13.59
N PHE A 224 15.27 16.86 14.79
CA PHE A 224 16.25 17.85 15.21
C PHE A 224 17.55 17.74 14.39
N LYS A 225 18.01 16.50 14.12
CA LYS A 225 19.19 16.26 13.27
C LYS A 225 18.96 16.76 11.84
N MET A 226 17.79 16.48 11.27
CA MET A 226 17.42 16.94 9.93
C MET A 226 17.23 18.46 9.88
N GLY A 227 16.71 19.10 10.93
CA GLY A 227 16.63 20.56 11.02
C GLY A 227 18.00 21.25 10.97
N LYS A 228 19.04 20.65 11.58
CA LYS A 228 20.42 21.16 11.45
C LYS A 228 20.95 21.02 10.03
N LEU A 229 20.66 19.90 9.37
CA LEU A 229 21.04 19.69 7.97
C LEU A 229 20.37 20.70 7.06
N GLU A 230 19.07 20.98 7.27
CA GLU A 230 18.34 22.00 6.53
C GLU A 230 18.96 23.39 6.73
N ALA A 231 19.31 23.74 7.97
CA ALA A 231 19.99 25.00 8.26
C ALA A 231 21.35 25.09 7.54
N LEU A 232 22.11 23.98 7.47
CA LEU A 232 23.36 23.90 6.71
C LEU A 232 23.11 24.10 5.21
N TYR A 233 22.08 23.46 4.63
CA TYR A 233 21.77 23.58 3.21
C TYR A 233 21.35 25.02 2.87
N LYS A 234 20.47 25.61 3.68
CA LYS A 234 19.97 26.97 3.45
C LYS A 234 21.00 28.07 3.68
N LYS A 235 21.91 27.91 4.65
CA LYS A 235 22.85 28.97 5.06
C LYS A 235 24.30 28.72 4.67
N GLY A 236 24.75 27.46 4.65
CA GLY A 236 26.12 27.07 4.37
C GLY A 236 26.40 26.82 2.88
N PHE A 237 25.55 26.02 2.23
CA PHE A 237 25.75 25.67 0.81
C PHE A 237 25.25 26.73 -0.17
N ALA A 238 24.44 27.68 0.26
CA ALA A 238 24.15 28.88 -0.56
C ALA A 238 25.43 29.65 -0.96
N LEU A 239 26.55 29.43 -0.27
CA LEU A 239 27.82 30.12 -0.46
C LEU A 239 28.92 29.23 -1.07
N THR A 240 28.65 27.94 -1.32
CA THR A 240 29.69 26.95 -1.66
C THR A 240 29.20 25.84 -2.59
N ASP A 241 30.10 25.20 -3.35
CA ASP A 241 29.78 24.07 -4.21
C ASP A 241 29.42 22.82 -3.37
N TRP A 242 28.32 22.15 -3.74
CA TRP A 242 27.83 20.91 -3.13
C TRP A 242 28.87 19.79 -3.11
N ASN A 243 29.86 19.83 -4.01
CA ASN A 243 30.87 18.78 -4.16
C ASN A 243 32.12 18.94 -3.28
N ILE A 244 32.16 19.93 -2.39
CA ILE A 244 33.32 20.18 -1.53
C ILE A 244 33.48 19.10 -0.44
N TYR A 245 32.38 18.57 0.06
CA TYR A 245 32.38 17.66 1.20
C TYR A 245 32.19 16.22 0.75
N SER A 246 32.87 15.30 1.43
CA SER A 246 32.68 13.85 1.28
C SER A 246 31.64 13.32 2.25
N SER A 247 31.51 13.91 3.43
CA SER A 247 30.48 13.54 4.40
C SER A 247 30.03 14.70 5.28
N ILE A 248 28.78 14.61 5.75
CA ILE A 248 28.14 15.51 6.70
C ILE A 248 27.67 14.68 7.89
N ASN A 249 28.28 14.85 9.05
CA ASN A 249 27.96 14.07 10.24
C ASN A 249 27.04 14.85 11.18
N LEU A 250 25.86 14.28 11.44
CA LEU A 250 24.78 14.86 12.26
C LEU A 250 24.66 14.22 13.66
N LYS A 251 25.49 13.21 13.98
CA LYS A 251 25.43 12.44 15.24
C LYS A 251 25.58 13.30 16.49
N TYR A 252 26.32 14.39 16.40
CA TYR A 252 26.61 15.26 17.53
C TYR A 252 25.50 16.27 17.75
N SER A 253 24.96 16.37 18.97
CA SER A 253 23.79 17.21 19.25
C SER A 253 23.98 18.66 18.80
N ASN A 254 25.09 19.31 19.15
CA ASN A 254 25.25 20.76 19.01
C ASN A 254 26.09 21.21 17.81
N GLN A 255 26.47 20.31 16.90
CA GLN A 255 27.30 20.66 15.77
C GLN A 255 27.02 19.79 14.54
N VAL A 256 27.44 20.27 13.38
CA VAL A 256 27.48 19.52 12.14
C VAL A 256 28.95 19.45 11.71
N ILE A 257 29.49 18.24 11.59
CA ILE A 257 30.90 18.06 11.19
C ILE A 257 30.93 17.67 9.72
N CYS A 258 31.56 18.49 8.89
CA CYS A 258 31.72 18.19 7.48
C CYS A 258 33.17 17.75 7.21
N LYS A 259 33.34 16.62 6.54
CA LYS A 259 34.65 16.17 6.07
C LYS A 259 34.88 16.66 4.65
N LYS A 260 35.88 17.52 4.45
CA LYS A 260 36.28 17.96 3.12
C LYS A 260 36.87 16.79 2.33
N ARG A 261 36.71 16.82 1.01
CA ARG A 261 37.46 15.94 0.10
C ARG A 261 38.94 16.26 0.11
#